data_AF-A0A519K7C6-F1
#
_entry.id   AF-A0A519K7C6-F1
#
_cell.length_a   1.000
_cell.length_b   1.000
_cell.length_c   1.000
_cell.angle_alpha   90.00
_cell.angle_beta   90.00
_cell.angle_gamma   90.00
#
_symmetry.space_group_name_H-M   'P 1'
#
loop_
_entity.id
_entity.type
_entity.pdbx_description
1 polymer ?
#
loop_
_entity_poly.entity_id
_entity_poly.type
_entity_poly.pdbx_seq_one_letter_code
_entity_poly.pdbx_strand_id
1 'polypeptide(L)'
;MKRFLIVLSGLFLLAVVSYFVWSFRDKDLKYVPVNADAVVLIDVKAVSEQYVLTLIKHPSLWFKTSKISGPKNGIEIPDFIQIFHLKDTSYKDWYSIFRITDKAALLHSLKEKGFVLAKNKLYTKDQISVKVGQSS
;
A
#
# COMPACT_ATOMS: atom_id res chain seq x y z
N MET A 1 0.39 -44.32 -1.91
CA MET A 1 1.57 -43.62 -1.35
C MET A 1 2.27 -42.72 -2.38
N LYS A 2 2.73 -43.22 -3.55
CA LYS A 2 3.41 -42.38 -4.56
C LYS A 2 2.61 -41.14 -5.02
N ARG A 3 1.31 -41.27 -5.29
CA ARG A 3 0.45 -40.13 -5.69
C ARG A 3 0.31 -39.05 -4.61
N PHE A 4 0.26 -39.45 -3.34
CA PHE A 4 0.20 -38.53 -2.20
C PHE A 4 1.51 -37.74 -2.03
N LEU A 5 2.66 -38.42 -2.16
CA LEU A 5 3.97 -37.78 -2.12
C LEU A 5 4.18 -36.76 -3.25
N ILE A 6 3.66 -37.05 -4.45
CA ILE A 6 3.72 -36.11 -5.58
C ILE A 6 2.90 -34.85 -5.29
N VAL A 7 1.67 -35.01 -4.77
CA VAL A 7 0.82 -33.86 -4.40
C VAL A 7 1.46 -33.04 -3.27
N LEU A 8 1.99 -33.71 -2.24
CA LEU A 8 2.64 -33.05 -1.12
C LEU A 8 3.91 -32.31 -1.56
N SER A 9 4.72 -32.92 -2.42
CA SER A 9 5.91 -32.28 -3.00
C SER A 9 5.53 -31.07 -3.85
N GLY A 10 4.45 -31.16 -4.64
CA GLY A 10 3.96 -30.03 -5.43
C GLY A 10 3.47 -28.87 -4.55
N LEU A 11 2.74 -29.18 -3.47
CA LEU A 11 2.28 -28.17 -2.51
C LEU A 11 3.43 -27.50 -1.78
N PHE A 12 4.45 -28.28 -1.39
CA PHE A 12 5.66 -27.75 -0.75
C PHE A 12 6.42 -26.80 -1.69
N LEU A 13 6.60 -27.20 -2.95
CA LEU A 13 7.28 -26.38 -3.96
C LEU A 13 6.54 -25.06 -4.19
N LEU A 14 5.20 -25.12 -4.26
CA LEU A 14 4.36 -23.93 -4.38
C LEU A 14 4.51 -23.02 -3.16
N ALA A 15 4.51 -23.57 -1.95
CA ALA A 15 4.71 -22.79 -0.72
C ALA A 15 6.09 -22.08 -0.71
N VAL A 16 7.15 -22.77 -1.13
CA VAL A 16 8.51 -22.19 -1.20
C VAL A 16 8.56 -21.05 -2.20
N VAL A 17 8.05 -21.26 -3.42
CA VAL A 17 8.04 -20.22 -4.46
C VAL A 17 7.21 -19.01 -4.01
N SER A 18 6.02 -19.25 -3.46
CA SER A 18 5.17 -18.18 -2.92
C SER A 18 5.88 -17.42 -1.79
N TYR A 19 6.61 -18.09 -0.89
CA TYR A 19 7.38 -17.43 0.16
C TYR A 19 8.48 -16.53 -0.41
N PHE A 20 9.25 -17.00 -1.39
CA PHE A 20 10.31 -16.20 -2.00
C PHE A 20 9.75 -14.97 -2.73
N VAL A 21 8.72 -15.15 -3.56
CA VAL A 21 8.04 -14.05 -4.26
C VAL A 21 7.46 -13.06 -3.26
N TRP A 22 6.81 -13.57 -2.19
CA TRP A 22 6.33 -12.71 -1.12
C TRP A 22 7.48 -11.98 -0.46
N SER A 23 8.63 -12.60 -0.18
CA SER A 23 9.73 -12.08 0.66
C SER A 23 10.59 -11.01 -0.02
N PHE A 24 10.63 -10.92 -1.35
CA PHE A 24 11.28 -9.81 -2.04
C PHE A 24 10.68 -8.46 -1.62
N ARG A 25 11.53 -7.53 -1.20
CA ARG A 25 11.16 -6.17 -0.80
C ARG A 25 11.90 -5.19 -1.69
N ASP A 26 11.17 -4.29 -2.32
CA ASP A 26 11.75 -3.09 -2.88
C ASP A 26 12.02 -2.11 -1.72
N LYS A 27 13.30 -1.85 -1.45
CA LYS A 27 13.76 -0.99 -0.34
C LYS A 27 14.05 0.44 -0.80
N ASP A 28 13.76 0.79 -2.03
CA ASP A 28 14.15 2.08 -2.58
C ASP A 28 13.32 3.23 -1.99
N LEU A 29 13.98 4.09 -1.21
CA LEU A 29 13.44 5.36 -0.69
C LEU A 29 13.38 6.45 -1.76
N LYS A 30 12.92 6.11 -2.96
CA LYS A 30 12.90 6.99 -4.15
C LYS A 30 12.02 8.24 -3.99
N TYR A 31 11.26 8.35 -2.90
CA TYR A 31 10.18 9.31 -2.75
C TYR A 31 10.41 10.34 -1.63
N VAL A 32 11.51 10.26 -0.89
CA VAL A 32 11.87 11.29 0.11
C VAL A 32 12.69 12.40 -0.55
N PRO A 33 12.26 13.67 -0.47
CA PRO A 33 13.02 14.78 -1.02
C PRO A 33 14.21 15.17 -0.12
N VAL A 34 15.26 15.75 -0.72
CA VAL A 34 16.52 16.10 -0.03
C VAL A 34 16.32 17.10 1.11
N ASN A 35 15.30 17.95 1.02
CA ASN A 35 14.96 18.94 2.05
C ASN A 35 14.01 18.40 3.13
N ALA A 36 13.82 17.08 3.24
CA ALA A 36 13.10 16.49 4.36
C ALA A 36 13.95 16.53 5.64
N ASP A 37 13.36 16.96 6.76
CA ASP A 37 14.01 17.03 8.08
C ASP A 37 13.58 15.88 9.00
N ALA A 38 12.40 15.30 8.78
CA ALA A 38 11.92 14.10 9.44
C ALA A 38 11.23 13.14 8.47
N VAL A 39 11.44 11.83 8.65
CA VAL A 39 10.84 10.77 7.84
C VAL A 39 10.32 9.66 8.74
N VAL A 40 9.07 9.27 8.51
CA VAL A 40 8.41 8.12 9.11
C VAL A 40 8.24 7.06 8.02
N LEU A 41 8.80 5.87 8.28
CA LEU A 41 8.71 4.72 7.39
C LEU A 41 7.76 3.68 7.99
N ILE A 42 6.68 3.37 7.27
CA ILE A 42 5.73 2.33 7.65
C ILE A 42 5.93 1.14 6.72
N ASP A 43 6.29 0.01 7.29
CA ASP A 43 6.47 -1.26 6.58
C ASP A 43 5.10 -1.91 6.31
N VAL A 44 4.57 -1.68 5.11
CA VAL A 44 3.25 -2.19 4.71
C VAL A 44 3.23 -3.71 4.69
N LYS A 45 4.35 -4.31 4.29
CA LYS A 45 4.49 -5.75 4.21
C LYS A 45 4.48 -6.40 5.59
N ALA A 46 5.16 -5.83 6.57
CA ALA A 46 5.09 -6.32 7.95
C ALA A 46 3.66 -6.23 8.52
N VAL A 47 2.94 -5.14 8.22
CA VAL A 47 1.52 -5.01 8.62
C VAL A 47 0.65 -6.07 7.93
N SER A 48 0.87 -6.31 6.63
CA SER A 48 0.17 -7.36 5.87
C SER A 48 0.47 -8.76 6.41
N GLU A 49 1.73 -9.05 6.73
CA GLU A 49 2.15 -10.32 7.35
C GLU A 49 1.47 -10.52 8.70
N GLN A 50 1.42 -9.48 9.55
CA GLN A 50 0.68 -9.56 10.82
C GLN A 50 -0.80 -9.85 10.60
N TYR A 51 -1.42 -9.23 9.60
CA TYR A 51 -2.82 -9.49 9.26
C TYR A 51 -3.05 -10.95 8.80
N VAL A 52 -2.19 -11.46 7.92
CA VAL A 52 -2.23 -12.85 7.45
C VAL A 52 -2.00 -13.84 8.60
N LEU A 53 -1.01 -13.60 9.45
CA LEU A 53 -0.74 -14.43 10.62
C LEU A 53 -1.92 -14.44 11.59
N THR A 54 -2.57 -13.28 11.78
CA THR A 54 -3.78 -13.15 12.61
C THR A 54 -4.93 -13.96 12.02
N LEU A 55 -5.15 -13.88 10.70
CA LEU A 55 -6.14 -14.71 10.02
C LEU A 55 -5.84 -16.20 10.20
N ILE A 56 -4.61 -16.66 9.98
CA ILE A 56 -4.22 -18.07 10.15
C ILE A 56 -4.46 -18.54 11.59
N LYS A 57 -4.10 -17.73 12.59
CA LYS A 57 -4.27 -18.05 14.01
C LYS A 57 -5.72 -18.04 14.49
N HIS A 58 -6.62 -17.38 13.76
CA HIS A 58 -8.03 -17.24 14.15
C HIS A 58 -8.98 -17.74 13.05
N PRO A 59 -9.23 -19.07 12.99
CA PRO A 59 -10.14 -19.67 12.01
C PRO A 59 -11.56 -19.09 12.05
N SER A 60 -12.00 -18.59 13.22
CA SER A 60 -13.29 -17.93 13.40
C SER A 60 -13.46 -16.64 12.57
N LEU A 61 -12.36 -16.04 12.10
CA LEU A 61 -12.36 -14.85 11.24
C LEU A 61 -12.45 -15.19 9.75
N TRP A 62 -12.16 -16.43 9.34
CA TRP A 62 -12.10 -16.81 7.92
C TRP A 62 -13.40 -16.55 7.16
N PHE A 63 -14.53 -16.76 7.84
CA PHE A 63 -15.86 -16.59 7.26
C PHE A 63 -16.50 -15.22 7.57
N LYS A 64 -15.85 -14.39 8.40
CA LYS A 64 -16.30 -13.04 8.74
C LYS A 64 -15.70 -11.96 7.85
N THR A 65 -14.67 -12.29 7.07
CA THR A 65 -14.04 -11.36 6.15
C THR A 65 -14.97 -11.10 4.95
N SER A 66 -15.67 -9.98 4.99
CA SER A 66 -16.31 -9.39 3.81
C SER A 66 -15.27 -9.24 2.69
N LYS A 67 -15.64 -9.58 1.44
CA LYS A 67 -14.81 -9.46 0.23
C LYS A 67 -13.77 -8.35 0.35
N ILE A 68 -12.51 -8.72 0.60
CA ILE A 68 -11.38 -7.81 0.44
C ILE A 68 -11.22 -7.67 -1.08
N SER A 69 -12.05 -6.84 -1.70
CA SER A 69 -11.73 -6.33 -3.03
C SER A 69 -10.46 -5.52 -2.85
N GLY A 70 -9.33 -6.01 -3.36
CA GLY A 70 -8.09 -5.25 -3.37
C GLY A 70 -8.38 -3.82 -3.86
N PRO A 71 -7.75 -2.81 -3.27
CA PRO A 71 -8.09 -1.42 -3.56
C PRO A 71 -7.86 -1.15 -5.04
N LYS A 72 -8.94 -1.14 -5.83
CA LYS A 72 -8.95 -0.63 -7.22
C LYS A 72 -8.93 0.90 -7.17
N ASN A 73 -8.02 1.46 -6.38
CA ASN A 73 -8.00 2.88 -6.02
C ASN A 73 -7.05 3.66 -6.94
N GLY A 74 -6.53 3.03 -8.00
CA GLY A 74 -5.62 3.63 -8.97
C GLY A 74 -4.22 3.97 -8.44
N ILE A 75 -3.84 3.44 -7.27
CA ILE A 75 -2.55 3.67 -6.62
C ILE A 75 -1.83 2.33 -6.47
N GLU A 76 -0.53 2.31 -6.75
CA GLU A 76 0.35 1.20 -6.38
C GLU A 76 0.58 1.24 -4.86
N ILE A 77 0.30 0.14 -4.16
CA ILE A 77 0.64 0.02 -2.75
C ILE A 77 2.16 -0.18 -2.66
N PRO A 78 2.92 0.77 -2.08
CA PRO A 78 4.35 0.58 -1.95
C PRO A 78 4.65 -0.41 -0.82
N ASP A 79 5.82 -1.05 -0.87
CA ASP A 79 6.32 -1.89 0.23
C ASP A 79 6.52 -1.08 1.52
N PHE A 80 6.87 0.21 1.37
CA PHE A 80 7.01 1.17 2.46
C PHE A 80 6.20 2.43 2.17
N ILE A 81 5.33 2.83 3.10
CA ILE A 81 4.73 4.16 3.09
C ILE A 81 5.73 5.12 3.71
N GLN A 82 6.09 6.16 2.96
CA GLN A 82 7.07 7.16 3.34
C GLN A 82 6.34 8.45 3.63
N ILE A 83 6.19 8.79 4.91
CA ILE A 83 5.60 10.04 5.35
C ILE A 83 6.72 10.95 5.82
N PHE A 84 6.88 12.11 5.20
CA PHE A 84 7.98 13.02 5.50
C PHE A 84 7.47 14.43 5.79
N HIS A 85 8.20 15.12 6.66
CA HIS A 85 8.06 16.54 6.92
C HIS A 85 9.14 17.28 6.12
N LEU A 86 8.82 18.48 5.63
CA LEU A 86 9.75 19.31 4.86
C LEU A 86 10.35 20.38 5.77
N LYS A 87 11.62 20.68 5.56
CA LYS A 87 12.26 21.81 6.22
C LYS A 87 11.53 23.10 5.84
N ASP A 88 11.32 23.97 6.83
CA ASP A 88 10.65 25.27 6.69
C ASP A 88 9.14 25.20 6.35
N THR A 89 8.48 24.04 6.55
CA THR A 89 7.01 23.93 6.57
C THR A 89 6.43 23.91 7.99
N SER A 90 5.11 24.08 8.12
CA SER A 90 4.44 23.95 9.41
C SER A 90 4.58 22.52 9.94
N TYR A 91 4.81 22.36 11.25
CA TYR A 91 4.89 21.06 11.93
C TYR A 91 3.72 20.11 11.64
N LYS A 92 2.55 20.66 11.27
CA LYS A 92 1.34 19.88 10.95
C LYS A 92 1.33 19.36 9.51
N ASP A 93 2.24 19.83 8.66
CA ASP A 93 2.24 19.55 7.22
C ASP A 93 3.13 18.34 6.94
N TRP A 94 2.48 17.19 6.75
CA TRP A 94 3.15 15.94 6.43
C TRP A 94 2.77 15.49 5.02
N TYR A 95 3.75 14.96 4.30
CA TYR A 95 3.61 14.61 2.90
C TYR A 95 3.93 13.15 2.68
N SER A 96 3.27 12.55 1.69
CA SER A 96 3.56 11.20 1.21
C SER A 96 3.34 11.16 -0.29
N ILE A 97 4.19 10.44 -0.99
CA ILE A 97 4.12 10.29 -2.45
C ILE A 97 3.79 8.85 -2.77
N PHE A 98 2.85 8.67 -3.71
CA PHE A 98 2.40 7.36 -4.16
C PHE A 98 2.44 7.29 -5.68
N ARG A 99 2.81 6.12 -6.23
CA ARG A 99 2.77 5.90 -7.67
C ARG A 99 1.33 5.64 -8.11
N ILE A 100 0.91 6.33 -9.17
CA ILE A 100 -0.42 6.16 -9.77
C ILE A 100 -0.33 5.05 -10.82
N THR A 101 -1.14 4.01 -10.68
CA THR A 101 -1.26 2.90 -11.65
C THR A 101 -2.35 3.15 -12.66
N ASP A 102 -3.49 3.68 -12.19
CA ASP A 102 -4.63 4.04 -13.03
C ASP A 102 -5.21 5.37 -12.54
N LYS A 103 -4.96 6.41 -13.32
CA LYS A 103 -5.44 7.76 -13.01
C LYS A 103 -6.97 7.83 -12.99
N ALA A 104 -7.67 7.15 -13.90
CA ALA A 104 -9.13 7.22 -13.97
C ALA A 104 -9.75 6.56 -12.73
N ALA A 105 -9.24 5.39 -12.33
CA ALA A 105 -9.66 4.71 -11.11
C ALA A 105 -9.39 5.56 -9.86
N LEU A 106 -8.21 6.21 -9.77
CA LEU A 106 -7.90 7.11 -8.65
C LEU A 106 -8.87 8.28 -8.57
N LEU A 107 -9.13 8.95 -9.69
CA LEU A 107 -10.07 10.08 -9.73
C LEU A 107 -11.49 9.66 -9.36
N HIS A 108 -11.91 8.46 -9.76
CA HIS A 108 -13.19 7.89 -9.36
C HIS A 108 -13.24 7.66 -7.85
N SER A 109 -12.23 6.98 -7.28
CA SER A 109 -12.14 6.72 -5.84
C SER A 109 -12.08 7.99 -4.99
N LEU A 110 -11.39 9.04 -5.46
CA LEU A 110 -11.37 10.34 -4.77
C LEU A 110 -12.78 10.95 -4.72
N LYS A 111 -13.51 10.92 -5.84
CA LYS A 111 -14.90 11.42 -5.89
C LYS A 111 -15.84 10.61 -5.02
N GLU A 112 -15.78 9.28 -5.07
CA GLU A 112 -16.59 8.40 -4.21
C GLU A 112 -16.34 8.64 -2.72
N LYS A 113 -15.09 8.95 -2.35
CA LYS A 113 -14.72 9.28 -0.96
C LYS A 113 -15.07 10.71 -0.57
N GLY A 114 -15.67 11.51 -1.45
CA GLY A 114 -16.11 12.88 -1.17
C GLY A 114 -15.02 13.94 -1.27
N PHE A 115 -13.93 13.67 -1.97
CA PHE A 115 -12.94 14.71 -2.28
C PHE A 115 -13.48 15.67 -3.33
N VAL A 116 -13.31 16.96 -3.07
CA VAL A 116 -13.72 18.02 -3.99
C VAL A 116 -12.50 18.51 -4.76
N LEU A 117 -12.66 18.69 -6.07
CA LEU A 117 -11.62 19.28 -6.91
C LEU A 117 -11.50 20.78 -6.61
N ALA A 118 -10.37 21.18 -6.04
CA ALA A 118 -9.93 22.56 -5.91
C ALA A 118 -9.09 22.97 -7.14
N LYS A 119 -8.50 24.18 -7.09
CA LYS A 119 -7.62 24.68 -8.15
C LYS A 119 -6.38 23.78 -8.31
N ASN A 120 -5.79 23.78 -9.51
CA ASN A 120 -4.51 23.12 -9.83
C ASN A 120 -4.47 21.59 -9.60
N LYS A 121 -5.57 20.87 -9.89
CA LYS A 121 -5.66 19.39 -9.73
C LYS A 121 -5.42 18.93 -8.28
N LEU A 122 -5.71 19.79 -7.32
CA LEU A 122 -5.69 19.48 -5.90
C LEU A 122 -7.08 19.01 -5.48
N TYR A 123 -7.17 17.81 -4.92
CA TYR A 123 -8.39 17.23 -4.40
C TYR A 123 -8.35 17.32 -2.88
N THR A 124 -9.33 17.97 -2.26
CA THR A 124 -9.31 18.20 -0.81
C THR A 124 -10.54 17.63 -0.15
N LYS A 125 -10.34 17.07 1.05
CA LYS A 125 -11.38 16.67 1.99
C LYS A 125 -10.85 16.88 3.40
N ASP A 126 -11.54 17.73 4.17
CA ASP A 126 -11.15 18.08 5.54
C ASP A 126 -9.68 18.57 5.61
N GLN A 127 -8.81 17.89 6.36
CA GLN A 127 -7.39 18.21 6.52
C GLN A 127 -6.48 17.48 5.50
N ILE A 128 -7.05 16.71 4.58
CA ILE A 128 -6.30 15.89 3.63
C ILE A 128 -6.42 16.49 2.23
N SER A 129 -5.27 16.74 1.61
CA SER A 129 -5.18 17.19 0.22
C SER A 129 -4.33 16.24 -0.61
N VAL A 130 -4.82 15.91 -1.81
CA VAL A 130 -4.19 15.00 -2.76
C VAL A 130 -3.94 15.76 -4.06
N LYS A 131 -2.68 15.94 -4.42
CA LYS A 131 -2.29 16.54 -5.71
C LYS A 131 -2.07 15.43 -6.73
N VAL A 132 -2.85 15.43 -7.80
CA VAL A 132 -2.72 14.44 -8.88
C VAL A 132 -1.94 15.08 -10.03
N GLY A 133 -0.68 14.67 -10.22
CA GLY A 133 0.21 15.21 -11.24
C GLY A 133 1.35 14.25 -11.61
N GLN A 134 2.15 14.61 -12.60
CA GLN A 134 3.43 13.96 -12.88
C GLN A 134 4.51 14.64 -12.03
N SER A 135 5.35 13.84 -11.37
CA SER A 135 6.62 14.36 -10.86
C SER A 135 7.48 14.71 -12.06
N SER A 136 7.82 15.99 -12.21
CA SER A 136 8.86 16.45 -13.14
C SER A 136 10.24 16.10 -12.60
#